data_AF-A0A2T1C8K6-F1
#
_entry.id   AF-A0A2T1C8K6-F1
#
_cell.length_a   1.000
_cell.length_b   1.000
_cell.length_c   1.000
_cell.angle_alpha   90.00
_cell.angle_beta   90.00
_cell.angle_gamma   90.00
#
_symmetry.space_group_name_H-M   'P 1'
#
loop_
_entity.id
_entity.type
_entity.pdbx_description
1 polymer ?
#
loop_
_entity_poly.entity_id
_entity_poly.type
_entity_poly.pdbx_seq_one_letter_code
_entity_poly.pdbx_strand_id
1 'polypeptide(L)'
;MEIAAKPYPYLLPEDCRLALLIIDMQRDFIEPGGFGDALGNEVSRLRSIIPNVQRLQTAFRQAHLPIFQTVEGHQPDLSDCPPSKR
;
A
#
# COMPACT_ATOMS: atom_id res chain seq x y z
N MET A 1 -5.46 -23.24 5.45
CA MET A 1 -6.14 -22.95 4.16
C MET A 1 -5.07 -22.57 3.15
N GLU A 2 -5.20 -22.98 1.88
CA GLU A 2 -4.24 -22.64 0.83
C GLU A 2 -4.82 -21.61 -0.14
N ILE A 3 -3.98 -20.67 -0.57
CA ILE A 3 -4.27 -19.71 -1.63
C ILE A 3 -3.40 -20.04 -2.84
N ALA A 4 -4.01 -20.19 -4.02
CA ALA A 4 -3.26 -20.37 -5.26
C ALA A 4 -2.33 -19.15 -5.50
N ALA A 5 -1.03 -19.40 -5.57
CA ALA A 5 0.00 -18.38 -5.72
C ALA A 5 1.15 -18.91 -6.57
N LYS A 6 2.07 -18.01 -6.95
CA LYS A 6 3.34 -18.35 -7.59
C LYS A 6 4.48 -18.17 -6.58
N PRO A 7 5.52 -19.03 -6.60
CA PRO A 7 5.70 -20.17 -7.51
C PRO A 7 4.93 -21.44 -7.10
N TYR A 8 4.31 -21.45 -5.92
CA TYR A 8 3.49 -22.54 -5.38
C TYR A 8 2.36 -21.96 -4.50
N PRO A 9 1.35 -22.75 -4.13
CA PRO A 9 0.28 -22.30 -3.25
C PRO A 9 0.79 -21.76 -1.90
N TYR A 10 0.26 -20.62 -1.46
CA TYR A 10 0.57 -20.05 -0.16
C TYR A 10 -0.31 -20.69 0.91
N LEU A 11 0.31 -21.34 1.89
CA LEU A 11 -0.38 -21.87 3.06
C LEU A 11 -0.57 -20.74 4.08
N LEU A 12 -1.83 -20.41 4.37
CA LEU A 12 -2.16 -19.45 5.41
C LEU A 12 -1.84 -20.01 6.81
N PRO A 13 -1.36 -19.17 7.76
CA PRO A 13 -1.16 -19.56 9.14
C PRO A 13 -2.43 -20.15 9.77
N GLU A 14 -2.31 -21.28 10.45
CA GLU A 14 -3.45 -22.01 11.06
C GLU A 14 -4.11 -21.24 12.22
N ASP A 15 -3.35 -20.36 12.86
CA ASP A 15 -3.79 -19.52 13.99
C ASP A 15 -4.32 -18.15 13.56
N CYS A 16 -4.59 -17.96 12.27
CA CYS A 16 -5.08 -16.70 11.72
C CYS A 16 -4.19 -15.48 12.04
N ARG A 17 -2.89 -15.68 12.31
CA ARG A 17 -1.92 -14.57 12.42
C ARG A 17 -1.59 -13.99 11.04
N LEU A 18 -2.58 -13.29 10.48
CA LEU A 18 -2.51 -12.63 9.18
C LEU A 18 -2.90 -11.16 9.34
N ALA A 19 -2.18 -10.28 8.65
CA ALA A 19 -2.49 -8.86 8.60
C ALA A 19 -2.37 -8.33 7.17
N LEU A 20 -3.14 -7.29 6.85
CA LEU A 20 -3.01 -6.55 5.59
C LEU A 20 -2.16 -5.30 5.84
N LEU A 21 -1.05 -5.19 5.12
CA LEU A 21 -0.25 -3.96 5.07
C LEU A 21 -0.55 -3.23 3.75
N ILE A 22 -1.12 -2.03 3.84
CA ILE A 22 -1.36 -1.14 2.69
C ILE A 22 -0.24 -0.11 2.68
N ILE A 23 0.60 -0.17 1.64
CA ILE A 23 1.80 0.66 1.55
C ILE A 23 1.50 1.91 0.72
N ASP A 24 1.65 3.08 1.33
CA ASP A 24 1.78 4.41 0.70
C ASP A 24 0.74 4.73 -0.38
N MET A 25 -0.52 4.38 -0.11
CA MET A 25 -1.67 4.73 -0.96
C MET A 25 -2.07 6.21 -0.77
N GLN A 26 -1.10 7.11 -0.88
CA GLN A 26 -1.22 8.55 -0.65
C GLN A 26 -1.57 9.29 -1.95
N ARG A 27 -2.28 10.41 -1.81
CA ARG A 27 -2.62 11.31 -2.93
C ARG A 27 -1.38 11.75 -3.70
N ASP A 28 -0.28 11.98 -2.99
CA ASP A 28 0.97 12.48 -3.57
C ASP A 28 1.59 11.52 -4.60
N PHE A 29 1.37 10.20 -4.47
CA PHE A 29 1.81 9.22 -5.45
C PHE A 29 0.78 8.94 -6.55
N ILE A 30 -0.50 9.20 -6.29
CA ILE A 30 -1.62 8.63 -7.06
C ILE A 30 -2.42 9.69 -7.84
N GLU A 31 -2.42 10.94 -7.40
CA GLU A 31 -3.13 12.04 -8.06
C GLU A 31 -2.22 12.77 -9.05
N PRO A 32 -2.77 13.26 -10.19
CA PRO A 32 -2.09 14.24 -11.03
C PRO A 32 -1.67 15.46 -10.21
N GLY A 33 -0.49 16.00 -10.49
CA GLY A 33 0.12 17.12 -9.76
C GLY A 33 0.77 16.76 -8.42
N GLY A 34 0.77 15.50 -8.00
CA GLY A 34 1.53 15.01 -6.85
C GLY A 34 2.99 14.67 -7.19
N PHE A 35 3.77 14.27 -6.18
CA PHE A 35 5.15 13.81 -6.31
C PHE A 35 5.35 12.75 -7.40
N GLY A 36 4.44 11.77 -7.50
CA GLY A 36 4.50 10.73 -8.53
C GLY A 36 4.47 11.30 -9.95
N ASP A 37 3.57 12.26 -10.19
CA ASP A 37 3.40 12.94 -11.48
C ASP A 37 4.58 13.91 -11.76
N ALA A 38 5.08 14.60 -10.73
CA ALA A 38 6.23 15.50 -10.84
C ALA A 38 7.52 14.80 -11.30
N LEU A 39 7.66 13.50 -10.99
CA LEU A 39 8.75 12.66 -11.48
C LEU A 39 8.52 12.10 -12.90
N GLY A 40 7.41 12.45 -13.55
CA GLY A 40 7.04 11.99 -14.89
C GLY A 40 6.45 10.57 -14.91
N ASN A 41 5.91 10.08 -13.79
CA ASN A 41 5.30 8.75 -13.76
C ASN A 41 3.86 8.78 -14.30
N GLU A 42 3.47 7.69 -14.95
CA GLU A 42 2.09 7.43 -15.36
C GLU A 42 1.21 7.05 -14.15
N VAL A 43 0.79 8.04 -13.35
CA VAL A 43 0.01 7.85 -12.10
C VAL A 43 -1.34 7.16 -12.34
N SER A 44 -1.86 7.16 -13.57
CA SER A 44 -3.06 6.43 -13.98
C SER A 44 -2.98 4.92 -13.66
N ARG A 45 -1.79 4.33 -13.75
CA ARG A 45 -1.54 2.92 -13.41
C ARG A 45 -1.73 2.67 -11.92
N LEU A 46 -1.30 3.61 -11.07
CA LEU A 46 -1.46 3.53 -9.62
C LEU A 46 -2.92 3.75 -9.20
N ARG A 47 -3.64 4.66 -9.87
CA ARG A 47 -5.09 4.85 -9.65
C ARG A 47 -5.90 3.60 -9.96
N SER A 48 -5.48 2.83 -10.96
CA SER A 48 -6.23 1.66 -11.43
C SER A 48 -6.39 0.56 -10.38
N ILE A 49 -5.49 0.49 -9.38
CA ILE A 49 -5.54 -0.55 -8.33
C ILE A 49 -6.42 -0.18 -7.14
N ILE A 50 -6.89 1.06 -7.02
CA ILE A 50 -7.70 1.53 -5.87
C ILE A 50 -8.87 0.58 -5.57
N PRO A 51 -9.69 0.15 -6.56
CA PRO A 51 -10.80 -0.77 -6.28
C PRO A 51 -10.33 -2.13 -5.75
N ASN A 52 -9.16 -2.63 -6.18
CA ASN A 52 -8.61 -3.90 -5.70
C ASN A 52 -8.12 -3.80 -4.26
N VAL A 53 -7.45 -2.69 -3.91
CA VAL A 53 -7.04 -2.41 -2.53
C VAL A 53 -8.26 -2.28 -1.61
N GLN A 54 -9.33 -1.62 -2.07
CA GLN A 54 -10.60 -1.51 -1.33
C GLN A 54 -11.25 -2.89 -1.10
N ARG A 55 -11.20 -3.79 -2.09
CA ARG A 55 -11.72 -5.16 -1.96
C ARG A 55 -10.92 -5.95 -0.91
N LEU A 56 -9.59 -5.87 -0.94
CA LEU A 56 -8.74 -6.50 0.09
C LEU A 56 -9.02 -5.94 1.48
N GLN A 57 -9.09 -4.61 1.61
CA GLN A 57 -9.40 -3.96 2.88
C GLN A 57 -10.77 -4.39 3.42
N THR A 58 -11.78 -4.52 2.54
CA THR A 58 -13.12 -4.97 2.91
C THR A 58 -13.11 -6.43 3.41
N ALA A 59 -12.41 -7.32 2.71
CA ALA A 59 -12.28 -8.72 3.13
C ALA A 59 -11.62 -8.86 4.50
N PHE A 60 -10.54 -8.11 4.77
CA PHE A 60 -9.88 -8.12 6.08
C PHE A 60 -10.77 -7.55 7.19
N ARG A 61 -11.53 -6.48 6.91
CA ARG A 61 -12.52 -5.95 7.87
C ARG A 61 -13.61 -6.97 8.22
N GLN A 62 -14.17 -7.63 7.22
CA GLN A 62 -15.21 -8.66 7.41
C GLN A 62 -14.69 -9.85 8.22
N ALA A 63 -13.43 -10.21 8.03
CA ALA A 63 -12.75 -11.27 8.77
C ALA A 63 -12.24 -10.83 10.16
N HIS A 64 -12.43 -9.56 10.56
CA HIS A 64 -11.89 -8.98 11.80
C HIS A 64 -10.36 -9.14 11.92
N LEU A 65 -9.65 -9.09 10.79
CA LEU A 65 -8.20 -9.20 10.74
C LEU A 65 -7.52 -7.81 10.79
N PRO A 66 -6.30 -7.72 11.36
CA PRO A 66 -5.55 -6.47 11.42
C PRO A 66 -5.26 -5.85 10.04
N ILE A 67 -5.35 -4.52 9.98
CA ILE A 67 -5.01 -3.71 8.82
C ILE A 67 -4.06 -2.60 9.28
N PHE A 68 -2.90 -2.51 8.65
CA PHE A 68 -1.90 -1.47 8.87
C PHE A 68 -1.74 -0.66 7.59
N GLN A 69 -1.52 0.65 7.74
CA GLN A 69 -1.30 1.58 6.63
C GLN A 69 -0.03 2.37 6.89
N THR A 70 0.81 2.48 5.87
CA THR A 70 2.00 3.34 5.93
C THR A 70 1.75 4.65 5.19
N VAL A 71 2.50 5.67 5.59
CA VAL A 71 2.53 6.99 4.97
C VAL A 71 4.00 7.37 4.89
N GLU A 72 4.51 7.55 3.68
CA GLU A 72 5.81 8.16 3.45
C GLU A 72 5.70 9.68 3.63
N GLY A 73 6.54 10.25 4.48
CA GLY A 73 6.57 11.67 4.75
C GLY A 73 7.76 12.04 5.61
N HIS A 74 8.09 13.32 5.59
CA HIS A 74 9.16 13.93 6.38
C HIS A 74 8.58 14.99 7.31
N GLN A 75 9.28 15.28 8.41
CA GLN A 75 8.96 16.39 9.28
C GLN A 75 8.97 17.72 8.49
N PRO A 76 8.15 18.72 8.88
CA PRO A 76 8.12 20.01 8.16
C PRO A 76 9.47 20.74 8.11
N ASP A 77 10.34 20.52 9.10
CA ASP A 77 11.70 21.08 9.15
C ASP A 77 12.74 20.24 8.37
N LEU A 78 12.29 19.15 7.73
CA LEU A 78 13.10 18.19 6.97
C LEU A 78 14.27 17.60 7.77
N SER A 79 14.15 17.57 9.10
CA SER A 79 15.17 17.01 10.00
C SER A 79 15.37 15.51 9.83
N ASP A 80 14.36 14.80 9.34
CA ASP A 80 14.38 13.36 9.01
C ASP A 80 14.49 13.07 7.51
N CYS A 81 14.62 14.11 6.67
CA CYS A 81 14.76 13.96 5.22
C CYS A 81 16.24 13.84 4.82
N PRO A 82 16.67 12.68 4.28
CA PRO A 82 18.05 12.49 3.87
C PRO A 82 18.40 13.41 2.68
N PRO A 83 19.66 13.87 2.54
CA PRO A 83 20.06 14.78 1.47
C PRO A 83 19.74 14.30 0.04
N SER A 84 19.65 12.99 -0.17
CA SER A 84 19.30 12.40 -1.47
C SER A 84 17.84 12.56 -1.88
N LYS A 85 16.97 13.00 -0.96
CA LYS A 85 15.52 13.21 -1.17
C LYS A 85 15.12 14.68 -1.04
N ARG A 86 16.10 15.59 -0.92
CA ARG A 86 15.87 17.04 -0.90
C ARG A 86 15.87 17.63 -2.30
#